data_AF-A0A953RIB0-F1
#
_entry.id   AF-A0A953RIB0-F1
#
_cell.length_a   1.000
_cell.length_b   1.000
_cell.length_c   1.000
_cell.angle_alpha   90.00
_cell.angle_beta   90.00
_cell.angle_gamma   90.00
#
_symmetry.space_group_name_H-M   'P 1'
#
loop_
_entity.id
_entity.type
_entity.pdbx_description
1 polymer ?
#
loop_
_entity_poly.entity_id
_entity_poly.type
_entity_poly.pdbx_seq_one_letter_code
_entity_poly.pdbx_strand_id
1 'polypeptide(L)'
;GAQVFYPDEINGAWAACPDPINFQAYGTVNIYEDKNALFRQGPFLKIPLPEKRRTNGILDSTMEQVNRYELVLGTHSRSGEQWDIWQAVFSPMGDDGYPKPIWDEHTGQIDRSVAEYWREHYDLAYIMKRDWATLGPKLVGKLHFAVGDMDTWYLNNAVHLTEAVLTDPKLYPPANATFDYAPLQPHCYRGVRLDAPQIERMNEIPALIRRMVTHIEKTAPAGADLNSWKY
;
A
#
# COMPACT_ATOMS: atom_id res chain seq x y z
N GLY A 1 0.42 6.81 3.88
CA GLY A 1 0.94 7.23 5.20
C GLY A 1 0.50 8.62 5.59
N ALA A 2 1.00 9.67 4.91
CA ALA A 2 0.87 11.06 5.36
C ALA A 2 -0.53 11.50 5.82
N GLN A 3 -1.58 11.21 5.04
CA GLN A 3 -2.96 11.55 5.41
C GLN A 3 -3.43 10.91 6.74
N VAL A 4 -2.97 9.69 7.05
CA VAL A 4 -3.34 8.99 8.29
C VAL A 4 -2.56 9.52 9.48
N PHE A 5 -1.27 9.80 9.30
CA PHE A 5 -0.39 10.28 10.38
C PHE A 5 -0.54 11.77 10.68
N TYR A 6 -0.90 12.56 9.68
CA TYR A 6 -1.04 14.02 9.74
C TYR A 6 -2.43 14.44 9.22
N PRO A 7 -3.53 13.96 9.85
CA PRO A 7 -4.87 14.13 9.32
C PRO A 7 -5.42 15.55 9.47
N ASP A 8 -4.77 16.38 10.29
CA ASP A 8 -5.12 17.79 10.49
C ASP A 8 -4.43 18.69 9.43
N GLU A 9 -3.25 18.27 8.95
CA GLU A 9 -2.43 18.99 7.98
C GLU A 9 -2.79 18.63 6.54
N ILE A 10 -3.26 17.40 6.29
CA ILE A 10 -3.58 16.90 4.95
C ILE A 10 -5.10 16.78 4.77
N ASN A 11 -5.60 17.27 3.63
CA ASN A 11 -7.03 17.40 3.33
C ASN A 11 -7.49 16.57 2.13
N GLY A 12 -7.04 15.32 2.07
CA GLY A 12 -7.41 14.35 1.03
C GLY A 12 -6.21 13.56 0.53
N ALA A 13 -6.40 12.27 0.30
CA ALA A 13 -5.45 11.38 -0.34
C ALA A 13 -6.11 10.61 -1.48
N TRP A 14 -5.54 10.73 -2.67
CA TRP A 14 -5.88 9.94 -3.86
C TRP A 14 -4.73 8.99 -4.15
N ALA A 15 -4.75 7.85 -3.45
CA ALA A 15 -3.72 6.84 -3.52
C ALA A 15 -4.02 5.87 -4.67
N ALA A 16 -3.32 6.07 -5.78
CA ALA A 16 -3.34 5.10 -6.86
C ALA A 16 -2.15 4.16 -6.73
N CYS A 17 -2.36 2.88 -7.08
CA CYS A 17 -1.40 1.78 -6.93
C CYS A 17 -0.60 1.85 -5.61
N PRO A 18 -1.28 1.90 -4.45
CA PRO A 18 -0.61 2.17 -3.20
C PRO A 18 0.35 1.04 -2.85
N ASP A 19 1.57 1.43 -2.44
CA ASP A 19 2.47 0.57 -1.68
C ASP A 19 1.74 -0.07 -0.47
N PRO A 20 2.25 -1.19 0.09
CA PRO A 20 1.53 -1.99 1.08
C PRO A 20 0.97 -1.16 2.25
N ILE A 21 -0.35 -1.07 2.33
CA ILE A 21 -1.10 -0.34 3.37
C ILE A 21 -1.65 -1.24 4.48
N ASN A 22 -1.53 -2.56 4.30
CA ASN A 22 -1.92 -3.59 5.25
C ASN A 22 -0.94 -4.76 5.11
N PHE A 23 -0.19 -5.09 6.17
CA PHE A 23 0.88 -6.08 6.09
C PHE A 23 0.41 -7.53 6.34
N GLN A 24 -0.88 -7.75 6.55
CA GLN A 24 -1.47 -9.08 6.28
C GLN A 24 -1.32 -9.47 4.80
N ALA A 25 -1.10 -8.48 3.92
CA ALA A 25 -0.75 -8.67 2.52
C ALA A 25 0.41 -7.73 2.12
N TYR A 26 1.61 -8.01 2.63
CA TYR A 26 2.84 -7.38 2.16
C TYR A 26 3.26 -8.02 0.83
N GLY A 27 2.62 -7.55 -0.24
CA GLY A 27 2.59 -8.25 -1.53
C GLY A 27 1.82 -9.57 -1.39
N THR A 28 2.55 -10.69 -1.42
CA THR A 28 1.98 -12.04 -1.28
C THR A 28 2.26 -12.70 0.07
N VAL A 29 2.97 -11.99 0.96
CA VAL A 29 3.41 -12.45 2.28
C VAL A 29 2.50 -11.86 3.35
N ASN A 30 1.98 -12.70 4.26
CA ASN A 30 1.38 -12.23 5.50
C ASN A 30 2.46 -12.23 6.58
N ILE A 31 3.06 -11.09 6.88
CA ILE A 31 4.20 -11.02 7.80
C ILE A 31 3.84 -11.34 9.26
N TYR A 32 2.54 -11.43 9.58
CA TYR A 32 2.06 -11.79 10.92
C TYR A 32 1.85 -13.30 11.09
N GLU A 33 1.46 -14.00 10.03
CA GLU A 33 1.10 -15.42 10.10
C GLU A 33 2.09 -16.33 9.39
N ASP A 34 2.61 -15.93 8.23
CA ASP A 34 3.54 -16.75 7.46
C ASP A 34 4.84 -16.93 8.24
N LYS A 35 5.42 -18.14 8.17
CA LYS A 35 6.74 -18.42 8.77
C LYS A 35 7.89 -18.01 7.86
N ASN A 36 7.62 -17.88 6.57
CA ASN A 36 8.62 -17.67 5.55
C ASN A 36 8.11 -16.76 4.42
N ALA A 37 8.93 -15.80 4.01
CA ALA A 37 8.61 -14.82 2.98
C ALA A 37 8.94 -15.27 1.55
N LEU A 38 9.63 -16.40 1.38
CA LEU A 38 10.07 -16.90 0.06
C LEU A 38 9.20 -18.05 -0.46
N PHE A 39 8.58 -18.82 0.45
CA PHE A 39 7.77 -19.99 0.09
C PHE A 39 6.73 -20.32 1.16
N ARG A 40 5.66 -21.01 0.76
CA ARG A 40 4.76 -21.74 1.66
C ARG A 40 5.19 -23.19 1.76
N GLN A 41 5.29 -23.71 2.98
CA GLN A 41 5.65 -25.10 3.23
C GLN A 41 4.44 -25.85 3.77
N GLY A 42 3.97 -26.83 3.00
CA GLY A 42 3.03 -27.84 3.47
C GLY A 42 3.75 -29.14 3.87
N PRO A 43 3.01 -30.17 4.29
CA PRO A 43 3.59 -31.46 4.68
C PRO A 43 4.37 -32.17 3.56
N PHE A 44 3.99 -31.90 2.29
CA PHE A 44 4.53 -32.61 1.13
C PHE A 44 5.14 -31.71 0.05
N LEU A 45 4.84 -30.42 0.08
CA LEU A 45 5.22 -29.49 -0.99
C LEU A 45 5.73 -28.17 -0.42
N LYS A 46 6.71 -27.62 -1.13
CA LYS A 46 7.23 -26.27 -0.95
C LYS A 46 6.83 -25.45 -2.17
N ILE A 47 6.03 -24.42 -1.97
CA ILE A 47 5.49 -23.59 -3.05
C ILE A 47 6.17 -22.22 -2.98
N PRO A 48 7.01 -21.84 -3.97
CA PRO A 48 7.59 -20.51 -4.03
C PRO A 48 6.50 -19.44 -4.04
N LEU A 49 6.73 -18.35 -3.30
CA LEU A 49 5.82 -17.21 -3.30
C LEU A 49 6.08 -16.35 -4.53
N PRO A 50 5.03 -15.91 -5.25
CA PRO A 50 5.20 -15.01 -6.37
C PRO A 50 5.48 -13.59 -5.89
N GLU A 51 6.29 -12.86 -6.65
CA GLU A 51 6.55 -11.44 -6.40
C GLU A 51 5.91 -10.58 -7.49
N LYS A 52 6.15 -10.93 -8.77
CA LYS A 52 5.56 -10.24 -9.91
C LYS A 52 4.79 -11.17 -10.83
N ARG A 53 3.67 -10.67 -11.33
CA ARG A 53 2.82 -11.32 -12.33
C ARG A 53 2.43 -10.36 -13.44
N ARG A 54 2.02 -10.91 -14.57
CA ARG A 54 1.28 -10.21 -15.62
C ARG A 54 -0.23 -10.22 -15.33
N THR A 55 -0.97 -9.39 -16.05
CA THR A 55 -2.43 -9.30 -15.91
C THR A 55 -3.19 -10.56 -16.32
N ASN A 56 -2.55 -11.49 -17.03
CA ASN A 56 -3.08 -12.81 -17.34
C ASN A 56 -2.69 -13.91 -16.33
N GLY A 57 -2.04 -13.54 -15.22
CA GLY A 57 -1.65 -14.44 -14.13
C GLY A 57 -0.33 -15.19 -14.32
N ILE A 58 0.35 -15.03 -15.46
CA ILE A 58 1.69 -15.59 -15.67
C ILE A 58 2.68 -14.88 -14.73
N LEU A 59 3.46 -15.65 -13.99
CA LEU A 59 4.49 -15.14 -13.09
C LEU A 59 5.72 -14.68 -13.89
N ASP A 60 6.25 -13.51 -13.55
CA ASP A 60 7.53 -13.03 -14.07
C ASP A 60 8.68 -13.28 -13.08
N SER A 61 8.40 -13.34 -11.77
CA SER A 61 9.39 -13.55 -10.71
C SER A 61 8.78 -14.14 -9.44
N THR A 62 9.63 -14.80 -8.64
CA THR A 62 9.33 -15.21 -7.26
C THR A 62 9.99 -14.29 -6.24
N MET A 63 9.48 -14.31 -5.01
CA MET A 63 10.07 -13.61 -3.87
C MET A 63 11.55 -13.97 -3.69
N GLU A 64 11.90 -15.25 -3.82
CA GLU A 64 13.29 -15.71 -3.70
C GLU A 64 14.19 -15.13 -4.80
N GLN A 65 13.71 -15.05 -6.05
CA GLN A 65 14.50 -14.50 -7.15
C GLN A 65 14.79 -13.02 -6.93
N VAL A 66 13.80 -12.24 -6.48
CA VAL A 66 13.97 -10.79 -6.29
C VAL A 66 14.80 -10.47 -5.04
N ASN A 67 14.60 -11.17 -3.92
CA ASN A 67 15.45 -10.99 -2.73
C ASN A 67 16.92 -11.33 -3.03
N ARG A 68 17.18 -12.40 -3.80
CA ARG A 68 18.56 -12.72 -4.25
C ARG A 68 19.13 -11.66 -5.20
N TYR A 69 18.30 -11.07 -6.05
CA TYR A 69 18.72 -9.97 -6.92
C TYR A 69 19.12 -8.74 -6.09
N GLU A 70 18.30 -8.33 -5.12
CA GLU A 70 18.60 -7.20 -4.24
C GLU A 70 19.87 -7.43 -3.41
N LEU A 71 20.05 -8.63 -2.85
CA LEU A 71 21.26 -9.03 -2.13
C LEU A 71 22.55 -8.85 -2.93
N VAL A 72 22.51 -9.05 -4.26
CA VAL A 72 23.66 -8.86 -5.15
C VAL A 72 23.94 -7.38 -5.37
N LEU A 73 22.90 -6.55 -5.44
CA LEU A 73 23.05 -5.10 -5.61
C LEU A 73 23.61 -4.42 -4.36
N GLY A 74 23.17 -4.84 -3.18
CA GLY A 74 23.65 -4.28 -1.92
C GLY A 74 23.18 -5.07 -0.71
N THR A 75 24.05 -5.15 0.30
CA THR A 75 23.71 -5.73 1.61
C THR A 75 23.35 -4.64 2.61
N HIS A 76 22.70 -5.02 3.70
CA HIS A 76 22.26 -4.12 4.80
C HIS A 76 21.21 -3.11 4.33
N SER A 77 20.21 -3.59 3.59
CA SER A 77 19.14 -2.80 3.02
C SER A 77 19.59 -1.62 2.15
N ARG A 78 20.51 -1.88 1.21
CA ARG A 78 21.14 -0.87 0.34
C ARG A 78 21.08 -1.23 -1.15
N SER A 79 20.25 -2.19 -1.54
CA SER A 79 20.05 -2.53 -2.95
C SER A 79 19.56 -1.33 -3.77
N GLY A 80 18.81 -0.41 -3.12
CA GLY A 80 18.14 0.71 -3.76
C GLY A 80 16.84 0.32 -4.48
N GLU A 81 16.42 -0.94 -4.35
CA GLU A 81 15.23 -1.51 -4.96
C GLU A 81 14.06 -1.57 -3.96
N GLN A 82 12.95 -2.19 -4.39
CA GLN A 82 11.65 -2.05 -3.74
C GLN A 82 11.56 -2.71 -2.36
N TRP A 83 12.20 -3.87 -2.14
CA TRP A 83 12.13 -4.52 -0.82
C TRP A 83 12.97 -3.76 0.20
N ASP A 84 14.19 -3.36 -0.16
CA ASP A 84 15.04 -2.58 0.73
C ASP A 84 14.51 -1.19 1.04
N ILE A 85 13.86 -0.50 0.10
CA ILE A 85 13.26 0.79 0.41
C ILE A 85 12.11 0.65 1.42
N TRP A 86 11.32 -0.41 1.35
CA TRP A 86 10.28 -0.67 2.36
C TRP A 86 10.88 -0.97 3.74
N GLN A 87 11.99 -1.71 3.79
CA GLN A 87 12.73 -1.89 5.06
C GLN A 87 13.23 -0.55 5.61
N ALA A 88 13.81 0.30 4.75
CA ALA A 88 14.26 1.63 5.15
C ALA A 88 13.13 2.54 5.66
N VAL A 89 11.90 2.37 5.17
CA VAL A 89 10.74 3.18 5.59
C VAL A 89 10.09 2.64 6.87
N PHE A 90 9.95 1.31 7.00
CA PHE A 90 9.10 0.70 8.02
C PHE A 90 9.87 0.09 9.20
N SER A 91 11.13 -0.33 9.00
CA SER A 91 11.89 -1.00 10.05
C SER A 91 12.43 -0.05 11.10
N PRO A 92 12.55 -0.53 12.35
CA PRO A 92 13.38 0.16 13.32
C PRO A 92 14.85 0.09 12.88
N MET A 93 15.68 0.97 13.45
CA MET A 93 17.12 0.88 13.30
C MET A 93 17.66 -0.33 14.06
N GLY A 94 18.51 -1.13 13.41
CA GLY A 94 19.28 -2.21 14.00
C GLY A 94 20.51 -1.71 14.75
N ASP A 95 21.16 -2.61 15.48
CA ASP A 95 22.35 -2.29 16.30
C ASP A 95 23.55 -1.84 15.46
N ASP A 96 23.56 -2.18 14.17
CA ASP A 96 24.58 -1.80 13.19
C ASP A 96 24.28 -0.45 12.49
N GLY A 97 23.17 0.21 12.85
CA GLY A 97 22.73 1.48 12.28
C GLY A 97 21.95 1.35 10.97
N TYR A 98 21.72 0.13 10.46
CA TYR A 98 20.92 -0.12 9.26
C TYR A 98 19.47 -0.48 9.61
N PRO A 99 18.53 -0.44 8.66
CA PRO A 99 17.18 -0.95 8.90
C PRO A 99 17.24 -2.41 9.37
N LYS A 100 16.58 -2.73 10.49
CA LYS A 100 16.51 -4.10 10.97
C LYS A 100 15.67 -4.94 9.99
N PRO A 101 16.19 -6.05 9.42
CA PRO A 101 15.46 -6.77 8.39
C PRO A 101 14.14 -7.38 8.87
N ILE A 102 13.08 -7.29 8.07
CA ILE A 102 11.78 -7.94 8.37
C ILE A 102 11.84 -9.46 8.18
N TRP A 103 12.74 -9.93 7.33
CA TRP A 103 13.12 -11.33 7.21
C TRP A 103 14.58 -11.46 6.80
N ASP A 104 15.12 -12.65 7.00
CA ASP A 104 16.39 -13.04 6.38
C ASP A 104 16.17 -13.31 4.88
N GLU A 105 16.85 -12.57 4.01
CA GLU A 105 16.65 -12.60 2.55
C GLU A 105 17.18 -13.90 1.89
N HIS A 106 18.06 -14.63 2.58
CA HIS A 106 18.59 -15.91 2.09
C HIS A 106 17.65 -17.09 2.38
N THR A 107 17.03 -17.07 3.56
CA THR A 107 16.24 -18.18 4.09
C THR A 107 14.75 -17.90 4.01
N GLY A 108 14.34 -16.64 4.02
CA GLY A 108 12.98 -16.15 4.11
C GLY A 108 12.41 -16.10 5.52
N GLN A 109 13.19 -16.42 6.57
CA GLN A 109 12.67 -16.47 7.93
C GLN A 109 12.25 -15.09 8.41
N ILE A 110 10.96 -14.93 8.72
CA ILE A 110 10.38 -13.66 9.16
C ILE A 110 10.76 -13.38 10.62
N ASP A 111 11.26 -12.17 10.90
CA ASP A 111 11.46 -11.67 12.26
C ASP A 111 10.15 -11.10 12.79
N ARG A 112 9.52 -11.86 13.70
CA ARG A 112 8.26 -11.47 14.34
C ARG A 112 8.35 -10.18 15.13
N SER A 113 9.49 -9.87 15.74
CA SER A 113 9.65 -8.62 16.48
C SER A 113 9.59 -7.39 15.56
N VAL A 114 10.14 -7.51 14.36
CA VAL A 114 10.09 -6.45 13.33
C VAL A 114 8.70 -6.35 12.74
N ALA A 115 8.04 -7.49 12.48
CA ALA A 115 6.64 -7.50 12.02
C ALA A 115 5.71 -6.80 13.00
N GLU A 116 5.84 -7.09 14.30
CA GLU A 116 5.08 -6.45 15.36
C GLU A 116 5.34 -4.94 15.42
N TYR A 117 6.60 -4.50 15.29
CA TYR A 117 6.93 -3.08 15.17
C TYR A 117 6.24 -2.45 13.94
N TRP A 118 6.33 -3.08 12.76
CA TRP A 118 5.67 -2.60 11.55
C TRP A 118 4.16 -2.47 11.73
N ARG A 119 3.52 -3.41 12.45
CA ARG A 119 2.09 -3.34 12.76
C ARG A 119 1.72 -2.09 13.55
N GLU A 120 2.44 -1.84 14.64
CA GLU A 120 2.10 -0.75 15.55
C GLU A 120 2.38 0.64 14.97
N HIS A 121 3.33 0.73 14.02
CA HIS A 121 3.87 2.00 13.51
C HIS A 121 3.51 2.32 12.05
N TYR A 122 3.30 1.32 11.18
CA TYR A 122 3.18 1.53 9.73
C TYR A 122 2.05 0.80 9.03
N ASP A 123 1.46 -0.25 9.63
CA ASP A 123 0.26 -0.89 9.06
C ASP A 123 -0.94 0.06 9.19
N LEU A 124 -1.27 0.74 8.08
CA LEU A 124 -2.29 1.79 8.08
C LEU A 124 -3.67 1.22 8.36
N ALA A 125 -4.00 0.04 7.84
CA ALA A 125 -5.29 -0.60 8.10
C ALA A 125 -5.44 -0.94 9.59
N TYR A 126 -4.38 -1.49 10.21
CA TYR A 126 -4.37 -1.77 11.65
C TYR A 126 -4.48 -0.48 12.47
N ILE A 127 -3.68 0.55 12.17
CA ILE A 127 -3.68 1.83 12.89
C ILE A 127 -5.05 2.50 12.77
N MET A 128 -5.62 2.57 11.56
CA MET A 128 -6.95 3.12 11.37
C MET A 128 -8.00 2.34 12.15
N LYS A 129 -7.93 1.00 12.17
CA LYS A 129 -8.85 0.17 12.95
C LYS A 129 -8.73 0.39 14.45
N ARG A 130 -7.50 0.41 14.98
CA ARG A 130 -7.18 0.57 16.40
C ARG A 130 -7.61 1.95 16.91
N ASP A 131 -7.31 2.99 16.14
CA ASP A 131 -7.40 4.39 16.59
C ASP A 131 -8.57 5.15 15.96
N TRP A 132 -9.53 4.44 15.34
CA TRP A 132 -10.61 5.05 14.56
C TRP A 132 -11.43 6.07 15.36
N ALA A 133 -11.63 5.86 16.66
CA ALA A 133 -12.38 6.81 17.49
C ALA A 133 -11.77 8.23 17.44
N THR A 134 -10.46 8.33 17.28
CA THR A 134 -9.72 9.60 17.17
C THR A 134 -9.50 10.01 15.72
N LEU A 135 -9.14 9.07 14.86
CA LEU A 135 -8.81 9.33 13.45
C LEU A 135 -10.04 9.54 12.57
N GLY A 136 -11.10 8.78 12.82
CA GLY A 136 -12.32 8.75 12.02
C GLY A 136 -12.89 10.14 11.74
N PRO A 137 -13.19 10.97 12.77
CA PRO A 137 -13.67 12.33 12.57
C PRO A 137 -12.80 13.21 11.67
N LYS A 138 -11.49 12.91 11.58
CA LYS A 138 -10.51 13.65 10.78
C LYS A 138 -10.28 13.05 9.38
N LEU A 139 -10.63 11.78 9.17
CA LEU A 139 -10.40 11.03 7.94
C LEU A 139 -11.65 10.79 7.09
N VAL A 140 -12.85 11.02 7.64
CA VAL A 140 -14.11 10.79 6.92
C VAL A 140 -14.09 11.48 5.55
N GLY A 141 -14.24 10.69 4.49
CA GLY A 141 -14.32 11.17 3.12
C GLY A 141 -13.00 11.66 2.52
N LYS A 142 -11.86 11.46 3.19
CA LYS A 142 -10.53 11.89 2.70
C LYS A 142 -9.73 10.79 1.99
N LEU A 143 -10.12 9.53 2.11
CA LEU A 143 -9.35 8.39 1.62
C LEU A 143 -9.93 7.86 0.30
N HIS A 144 -9.17 7.98 -0.78
CA HIS A 144 -9.56 7.53 -2.11
C HIS A 144 -8.48 6.60 -2.68
N PHE A 145 -8.86 5.36 -2.99
CA PHE A 145 -7.95 4.33 -3.48
C PHE A 145 -8.30 3.95 -4.93
N ALA A 146 -7.28 3.74 -5.74
CA ALA A 146 -7.41 3.13 -7.07
C ALA A 146 -6.33 2.07 -7.26
N VAL A 147 -6.69 0.85 -7.63
CA VAL A 147 -5.72 -0.23 -7.86
C VAL A 147 -6.21 -1.20 -8.93
N GLY A 148 -5.30 -1.72 -9.74
CA GLY A 148 -5.65 -2.73 -10.74
C GLY A 148 -5.99 -4.04 -10.04
N ASP A 149 -7.08 -4.70 -10.43
CA ASP A 149 -7.47 -5.97 -9.78
C ASP A 149 -6.50 -7.12 -10.13
N MET A 150 -5.68 -6.90 -11.16
CA MET A 150 -4.52 -7.73 -11.49
C MET A 150 -3.21 -6.93 -11.35
N ASP A 151 -3.07 -6.19 -10.24
CA ASP A 151 -1.82 -5.48 -9.90
C ASP A 151 -0.62 -6.42 -10.06
N THR A 152 0.40 -5.93 -10.77
CA THR A 152 1.57 -6.71 -11.18
C THR A 152 2.44 -7.14 -10.00
N TRP A 153 2.33 -6.46 -8.84
CA TRP A 153 3.06 -6.74 -7.60
C TRP A 153 2.14 -7.16 -6.44
N TYR A 154 0.90 -7.58 -6.75
CA TYR A 154 -0.08 -8.07 -5.77
C TYR A 154 -0.52 -7.05 -4.71
N LEU A 155 -0.29 -5.76 -4.93
CA LEU A 155 -0.65 -4.71 -3.98
C LEU A 155 -2.16 -4.52 -3.82
N ASN A 156 -2.94 -4.98 -4.79
CA ASN A 156 -4.40 -5.03 -4.71
C ASN A 156 -4.91 -5.79 -3.47
N ASN A 157 -4.18 -6.80 -2.99
CA ASN A 157 -4.58 -7.61 -1.84
C ASN A 157 -4.64 -6.77 -0.55
N ALA A 158 -3.65 -5.90 -0.31
CA ALA A 158 -3.64 -5.00 0.84
C ALA A 158 -4.79 -3.99 0.79
N VAL A 159 -5.15 -3.54 -0.42
CA VAL A 159 -6.29 -2.62 -0.63
C VAL A 159 -7.61 -3.30 -0.29
N HIS A 160 -7.85 -4.53 -0.76
CA HIS A 160 -9.04 -5.32 -0.42
C HIS A 160 -9.18 -5.54 1.10
N LEU A 161 -8.09 -5.86 1.80
CA LEU A 161 -8.11 -6.01 3.26
C LEU A 161 -8.36 -4.68 3.97
N THR A 162 -7.84 -3.57 3.44
CA THR A 162 -8.08 -2.23 4.00
C THR A 162 -9.51 -1.78 3.77
N GLU A 163 -10.10 -2.08 2.62
CA GLU A 163 -11.52 -1.85 2.33
C GLU A 163 -12.41 -2.56 3.33
N ALA A 164 -12.15 -3.84 3.62
CA ALA A 164 -12.90 -4.59 4.63
C ALA A 164 -12.84 -3.93 6.03
N VAL A 165 -11.72 -3.29 6.38
CA VAL A 165 -11.59 -2.52 7.62
C VAL A 165 -12.41 -1.23 7.55
N LEU A 166 -12.27 -0.44 6.48
CA LEU A 166 -12.88 0.89 6.36
C LEU A 166 -14.38 0.86 6.04
N THR A 167 -14.89 -0.28 5.60
CA THR A 167 -16.31 -0.52 5.33
C THR A 167 -17.01 -1.32 6.43
N ASP A 168 -16.30 -1.69 7.52
CA ASP A 168 -16.91 -2.37 8.67
C ASP A 168 -18.07 -1.50 9.21
N PRO A 169 -19.32 -2.02 9.27
CA PRO A 169 -20.47 -1.26 9.75
C PRO A 169 -20.36 -0.83 11.23
N LYS A 170 -19.41 -1.40 11.99
CA LYS A 170 -19.11 -1.00 13.36
C LYS A 170 -18.22 0.25 13.45
N LEU A 171 -17.61 0.64 12.33
CA LEU A 171 -16.73 1.79 12.26
C LEU A 171 -17.55 3.08 12.29
N TYR A 172 -17.44 3.84 13.38
CA TYR A 172 -18.16 5.11 13.55
C TYR A 172 -17.20 6.26 13.90
N PRO A 173 -17.28 7.41 13.19
CA PRO A 173 -18.14 7.66 12.02
C PRO A 173 -17.76 6.77 10.81
N PRO A 174 -18.68 6.50 9.87
CA PRO A 174 -18.34 5.75 8.66
C PRO A 174 -17.19 6.42 7.91
N ALA A 175 -16.21 5.63 7.44
CA ALA A 175 -15.01 6.17 6.79
C ALA A 175 -15.31 6.97 5.53
N ASN A 176 -16.37 6.61 4.80
CA ASN A 176 -16.70 7.19 3.49
C ASN A 176 -15.48 7.19 2.54
N ALA A 177 -14.61 6.19 2.67
CA ALA A 177 -13.50 5.97 1.76
C ALA A 177 -14.04 5.42 0.42
N THR A 178 -13.34 5.68 -0.67
CA THR A 178 -13.72 5.17 -2.00
C THR A 178 -12.66 4.21 -2.52
N PHE A 179 -13.10 3.13 -3.14
CA PHE A 179 -12.22 2.12 -3.74
C PHE A 179 -12.61 1.94 -5.20
N ASP A 180 -11.63 2.08 -6.09
CA ASP A 180 -11.78 1.89 -7.53
C ASP A 180 -10.87 0.76 -8.00
N TYR A 181 -11.49 -0.33 -8.47
CA TYR A 181 -10.79 -1.49 -9.01
C TYR A 181 -11.14 -1.66 -10.47
N ALA A 182 -10.13 -1.88 -11.30
CA ALA A 182 -10.36 -2.20 -12.71
C ALA A 182 -9.94 -3.64 -13.05
N PRO A 183 -10.87 -4.44 -13.62
CA PRO A 183 -10.56 -5.80 -14.08
C PRO A 183 -9.43 -5.84 -15.10
N LEU A 184 -8.50 -6.77 -14.89
CA LEU A 184 -7.32 -7.03 -15.73
C LEU A 184 -6.36 -5.85 -15.87
N GLN A 185 -6.48 -4.82 -15.04
CA GLN A 185 -5.51 -3.73 -15.04
C GLN A 185 -4.31 -4.06 -14.13
N PRO A 186 -3.09 -3.67 -14.54
CA PRO A 186 -1.87 -3.91 -13.78
C PRO A 186 -1.68 -2.85 -12.69
N HIS A 187 -0.51 -2.85 -12.08
CA HIS A 187 -0.04 -1.74 -11.26
C HIS A 187 -0.01 -0.44 -12.05
N CYS A 188 -0.03 0.69 -11.33
CA CYS A 188 -0.24 2.03 -11.89
C CYS A 188 -1.60 2.21 -12.59
N TYR A 189 -2.62 1.40 -12.28
CA TYR A 189 -4.00 1.82 -12.54
C TYR A 189 -4.40 2.95 -11.59
N ARG A 190 -5.00 4.01 -12.14
CA ARG A 190 -5.28 5.26 -11.43
C ARG A 190 -6.70 5.79 -11.68
N GLY A 191 -7.65 4.90 -11.90
CA GLY A 191 -9.05 5.25 -12.20
C GLY A 191 -9.37 5.35 -13.71
N VAL A 192 -8.36 5.28 -14.58
CA VAL A 192 -8.51 5.15 -16.04
C VAL A 192 -7.79 3.90 -16.50
N ARG A 193 -8.45 3.07 -17.31
CA ARG A 193 -7.84 1.84 -17.81
C ARG A 193 -6.65 2.16 -18.71
N LEU A 194 -5.56 1.42 -18.59
CA LEU A 194 -4.37 1.60 -19.41
C LEU A 194 -4.60 1.24 -20.88
N ASP A 195 -5.52 0.32 -21.15
CA ASP A 195 -5.97 -0.05 -22.51
C ASP A 195 -7.03 0.90 -23.09
N ALA A 196 -7.44 1.94 -22.35
CA ALA A 196 -8.38 2.94 -22.85
C ALA A 196 -7.81 3.72 -24.06
N PRO A 197 -8.67 4.28 -24.93
CA PRO A 197 -8.24 5.21 -25.96
C PRO A 197 -7.36 6.34 -25.39
N GLN A 198 -6.40 6.82 -26.19
CA GLN A 198 -5.46 7.86 -25.74
C GLN A 198 -6.17 9.10 -25.18
N ILE A 199 -7.29 9.50 -25.79
CA ILE A 199 -8.08 10.65 -25.34
C ILE A 199 -8.62 10.48 -23.92
N GLU A 200 -9.00 9.26 -23.53
CA GLU A 200 -9.46 8.98 -22.16
C GLU A 200 -8.30 9.04 -21.17
N ARG A 201 -7.14 8.49 -21.53
CA ARG A 201 -5.92 8.61 -20.70
C ARG A 201 -5.45 10.04 -20.53
N MET A 202 -5.60 10.89 -21.56
CA MET A 202 -5.31 12.33 -21.46
C MET A 202 -6.23 13.05 -20.47
N ASN A 203 -7.44 12.53 -20.23
CA ASN A 203 -8.39 13.08 -19.29
C ASN A 203 -8.18 12.61 -17.84
N GLU A 204 -7.29 11.64 -17.60
CA GLU A 204 -7.03 11.08 -16.26
C GLU A 204 -6.65 12.17 -15.25
N ILE A 205 -5.59 12.94 -15.56
CA ILE A 205 -5.10 14.02 -14.68
C ILE A 205 -6.12 15.16 -14.53
N PRO A 206 -6.73 15.70 -15.62
CA PRO A 206 -7.79 16.69 -15.47
C PRO A 206 -8.98 16.21 -14.63
N ALA A 207 -9.39 14.95 -14.76
CA ALA A 207 -10.48 14.39 -13.97
C ALA A 207 -10.11 14.25 -12.49
N LEU A 208 -8.89 13.78 -12.19
CA LEU A 208 -8.36 13.69 -10.84
C LEU A 208 -8.28 15.08 -10.20
N ILE A 209 -7.69 16.06 -10.89
CA ILE A 209 -7.59 17.44 -10.40
C ILE A 209 -8.98 17.99 -10.09
N ARG A 210 -9.97 17.83 -10.98
CA ARG A 210 -11.35 18.28 -10.71
C ARG A 210 -11.93 17.65 -9.45
N ARG A 211 -11.73 16.35 -9.23
CA ARG A 211 -12.16 15.66 -7.99
C ARG A 211 -11.48 16.25 -6.76
N MET A 212 -10.18 16.51 -6.83
CA MET A 212 -9.40 17.12 -5.75
C MET A 212 -9.88 18.54 -5.44
N VAL A 213 -10.08 19.38 -6.47
CA VAL A 213 -10.60 20.75 -6.31
C VAL A 213 -11.96 20.73 -5.64
N THR A 214 -12.89 19.91 -6.12
CA THR A 214 -14.22 19.78 -5.52
C THR A 214 -14.17 19.30 -4.06
N HIS A 215 -13.27 18.37 -3.73
CA HIS A 215 -13.05 17.97 -2.35
C HIS A 215 -12.56 19.16 -1.50
N ILE A 216 -11.49 19.83 -1.93
CA ILE A 216 -10.88 20.96 -1.21
C ILE A 216 -11.89 22.08 -1.00
N GLU A 217 -12.67 22.47 -2.02
CA GLU A 217 -13.71 23.50 -1.89
C GLU A 217 -14.76 23.15 -0.83
N LYS A 218 -15.09 21.86 -0.69
CA LYS A 218 -16.10 21.38 0.25
C LYS A 218 -15.56 21.27 1.68
N THR A 219 -14.27 20.97 1.85
CA THR A 219 -13.69 20.61 3.15
C THR A 219 -12.70 21.62 3.71
N ALA A 220 -12.36 22.67 2.95
CA ALA A 220 -11.43 23.70 3.40
C ALA A 220 -11.93 24.40 4.69
N PRO A 221 -11.01 24.73 5.61
CA PRO A 221 -11.36 25.44 6.83
C PRO A 221 -11.84 26.86 6.53
N ALA A 222 -12.61 27.43 7.45
CA ALA A 222 -13.08 28.80 7.33
C ALA A 222 -11.91 29.78 7.15
N GLY A 223 -12.01 30.67 6.15
CA GLY A 223 -10.97 31.66 5.84
C GLY A 223 -9.82 31.15 4.98
N ALA A 224 -9.81 29.88 4.57
CA ALA A 224 -8.82 29.36 3.63
C ALA A 224 -8.93 30.04 2.25
N ASP A 225 -7.79 30.23 1.59
CA ASP A 225 -7.74 30.75 0.22
C ASP A 225 -8.14 29.66 -0.78
N LEU A 226 -9.26 29.89 -1.47
CA LEU A 226 -9.81 29.01 -2.50
C LEU A 226 -9.68 29.58 -3.91
N ASN A 227 -8.97 30.70 -4.10
CA ASN A 227 -8.94 31.41 -5.37
C ASN A 227 -7.54 31.53 -5.98
N SER A 228 -6.49 31.73 -5.19
CA SER A 228 -5.14 32.03 -5.73
C SER A 228 -4.50 30.92 -6.57
N TRP A 229 -4.93 29.68 -6.37
CA TRP A 229 -4.36 28.49 -7.01
C TRP A 229 -5.22 27.90 -8.13
N LYS A 230 -6.43 28.45 -8.37
CA LYS A 230 -7.32 27.98 -9.43
C LYS A 230 -7.01 28.70 -10.75
N TYR A 231 -6.30 28.02 -11.65
CA TYR A 231 -5.97 28.49 -13.00
C TYR A 231 -6.48 27.54 -14.07
#